data_AF-Q8K096-F1
#
_entry.id   AF-Q8K096-F1
#
_cell.length_a   1.000
_cell.length_b   1.000
_cell.length_c   1.000
_cell.angle_alpha   90.00
_cell.angle_beta   90.00
_cell.angle_gamma   90.00
#
_symmetry.space_group_name_H-M   'P 1'
#
loop_
_entity.id
_entity.type
_entity.pdbx_description
1 polymer ?
#
loop_
_entity_poly.entity_id
_entity_poly.type
_entity_poly.pdbx_seq_one_letter_code
_entity_poly.pdbx_strand_id
1 'polypeptide(L)'
;PRVREHAVIILPLFSEFLDSSDVSVKNIASIIFEHLEGLSQIFLFWWVTGMDLRSGNLWLTDPFATYHSNNLTDSEEEKLAVLSADTGFQSVHKSMSVTQFWVNAKTSYPKLHEKALKLLLPFSSTCLCDATFSALTASKQRDLRTCGPTLRLAVTSLVPRIEKLAKEKE
;
A
#
# COMPACT_ATOMS: atom_id res chain seq x y z
N PRO A 1 19.38 -4.44 14.13
CA PRO A 1 19.11 -5.51 15.13
C PRO A 1 17.77 -5.32 15.88
N ARG A 2 17.45 -4.12 16.39
CA ARG A 2 16.20 -3.88 17.16
C ARG A 2 14.91 -3.78 16.33
N VAL A 3 15.00 -3.44 15.04
CA VAL A 3 13.84 -3.42 14.12
C VAL A 3 13.41 -4.85 13.72
N ARG A 4 14.35 -5.79 13.77
CA ARG A 4 14.18 -7.17 13.29
C ARG A 4 13.21 -8.00 14.17
N GLU A 5 13.16 -7.71 15.46
CA GLU A 5 12.28 -8.40 16.41
C GLU A 5 10.89 -7.74 16.48
N HIS A 6 10.80 -6.42 16.36
CA HIS A 6 9.53 -5.71 16.50
C HIS A 6 8.60 -5.82 15.29
N ALA A 7 9.13 -5.94 14.06
CA ALA A 7 8.30 -6.09 12.87
C ALA A 7 7.50 -7.41 12.85
N VAL A 8 8.09 -8.49 13.37
CA VAL A 8 7.46 -9.82 13.45
C VAL A 8 6.39 -9.87 14.55
N ILE A 9 6.56 -9.10 15.63
CA ILE A 9 5.60 -9.03 16.74
C ILE A 9 4.29 -8.31 16.36
N ILE A 10 4.32 -7.37 15.41
CA ILE A 10 3.14 -6.59 14.99
C ILE A 10 2.16 -7.43 14.17
N LEU A 11 2.63 -8.53 13.57
CA LEU A 11 1.82 -9.45 12.77
C LEU A 11 1.98 -10.89 13.29
N PRO A 12 1.32 -11.28 14.40
CA PRO A 12 1.46 -12.60 15.02
C PRO A 12 1.19 -13.76 14.04
N LEU A 13 0.25 -13.58 13.12
CA LEU A 13 -0.08 -14.53 12.05
C LEU A 13 1.05 -14.71 11.02
N PHE A 14 1.91 -13.71 10.86
CA PHE A 14 3.04 -13.79 9.94
C PHE A 14 4.21 -14.58 10.53
N SER A 15 4.39 -14.54 11.86
CA SER A 15 5.35 -15.40 12.55
C SER A 15 5.04 -16.89 12.37
N GLU A 16 3.76 -17.26 12.46
CA GLU A 16 3.29 -18.62 12.20
C GLU A 16 3.56 -19.06 10.75
N PHE A 17 3.47 -18.12 9.80
CA PHE A 17 3.78 -18.35 8.38
C PHE A 17 5.28 -18.55 8.13
N LEU A 18 6.16 -17.89 8.91
CA LEU A 18 7.61 -18.04 8.81
C LEU A 18 8.09 -19.41 9.34
N ASP A 19 7.39 -19.98 10.32
CA ASP A 19 7.72 -21.27 10.94
C ASP A 19 7.18 -22.49 10.17
N SER A 20 6.36 -22.26 9.13
CA SER A 20 5.85 -23.32 8.24
C SER A 20 6.98 -24.11 7.57
N SER A 21 6.86 -25.44 7.48
CA SER A 21 7.81 -26.31 6.78
C SER A 21 7.62 -26.34 5.26
N ASP A 22 6.51 -25.78 4.74
CA ASP A 22 6.20 -25.74 3.32
C ASP A 22 7.10 -24.71 2.59
N VAL A 23 7.80 -25.17 1.55
CA VAL A 23 8.76 -24.36 0.79
C VAL A 23 8.09 -23.22 0.01
N SER A 24 6.87 -23.43 -0.49
CA SER A 24 6.11 -22.38 -1.18
C SER A 24 5.68 -21.27 -0.22
N VAL A 25 5.28 -21.66 0.99
CA VAL A 25 4.90 -20.75 2.07
C VAL A 25 6.10 -19.92 2.53
N LYS A 26 7.28 -20.53 2.71
CA LYS A 26 8.52 -19.81 3.05
C LYS A 26 8.92 -18.78 1.99
N ASN A 27 8.81 -19.14 0.71
CA ASN A 27 9.15 -18.22 -0.38
C ASN A 27 8.21 -17.00 -0.40
N ILE A 28 6.90 -17.22 -0.23
CA ILE A 28 5.93 -16.13 -0.14
C ILE A 28 6.20 -15.27 1.09
N ALA A 29 6.47 -15.88 2.24
CA ALA A 29 6.82 -15.15 3.46
C ALA A 29 8.09 -14.30 3.29
N SER A 30 9.13 -14.83 2.62
CA SER A 30 10.34 -14.04 2.33
C SER A 30 10.04 -12.82 1.47
N ILE A 31 9.22 -12.97 0.41
CA ILE A 31 8.81 -11.87 -0.46
C ILE A 31 8.04 -10.81 0.33
N ILE A 32 7.12 -11.23 1.19
CA ILE A 32 6.36 -10.31 2.05
C ILE A 32 7.30 -9.61 3.03
N PHE A 33 8.27 -10.31 3.61
CA PHE A 33 9.22 -9.73 4.55
C PHE A 33 10.10 -8.66 3.90
N GLU A 34 10.71 -8.96 2.75
CA GLU A 34 11.51 -7.98 1.98
C GLU A 34 10.66 -6.76 1.61
N HIS A 35 9.40 -6.98 1.23
CA HIS A 35 8.48 -5.90 0.94
C HIS A 35 8.19 -5.03 2.18
N LEU A 36 7.91 -5.64 3.33
CA LEU A 36 7.65 -4.94 4.59
C LEU A 36 8.88 -4.17 5.08
N GLU A 37 10.09 -4.71 4.92
CA GLU A 37 11.33 -3.99 5.24
C GLU A 37 11.51 -2.77 4.33
N GLY A 38 11.26 -2.92 3.03
CA GLY A 38 11.27 -1.80 2.07
C GLY A 38 10.26 -0.71 2.45
N LEU A 39 9.02 -1.10 2.77
CA LEU A 39 8.00 -0.18 3.26
C LEU A 39 8.44 0.53 4.54
N SER A 40 8.99 -0.19 5.51
CA SER A 40 9.48 0.35 6.78
C SER A 40 10.48 1.48 6.58
N GLN A 41 11.45 1.32 5.67
CA GLN A 41 12.44 2.35 5.40
C GLN A 41 11.83 3.59 4.76
N ILE A 42 10.90 3.39 3.82
CA ILE A 42 10.17 4.47 3.15
C ILE A 42 9.34 5.27 4.17
N PHE A 43 8.63 4.58 5.06
CA PHE A 43 7.88 5.20 6.16
C PHE A 43 8.76 6.01 7.11
N LEU A 44 9.88 5.42 7.54
CA LEU A 44 10.80 6.08 8.46
C LEU A 44 11.37 7.35 7.82
N PHE A 45 11.74 7.27 6.54
CA PHE A 45 12.21 8.42 5.78
C PHE A 45 11.16 9.54 5.75
N TRP A 46 9.90 9.23 5.44
CA TRP A 46 8.83 10.25 5.37
C TRP A 46 8.47 10.84 6.73
N TRP A 47 8.35 10.00 7.76
CA TRP A 47 8.01 10.45 9.10
C TRP A 47 9.08 11.37 9.69
N VAL A 48 10.36 11.04 9.47
CA VAL A 48 11.49 11.84 9.99
C VAL A 48 11.71 13.12 9.18
N THR A 49 11.47 13.08 7.87
CA THR A 49 11.75 14.23 6.99
C THR A 49 10.58 15.22 6.88
N GLY A 50 9.37 14.83 7.26
CA GLY A 50 8.18 15.70 7.20
C GLY A 50 7.83 16.15 5.79
N MET A 51 8.34 15.47 4.75
CA MET A 51 8.10 15.85 3.36
C MET A 51 6.66 15.53 2.94
N ASP A 52 5.99 16.50 2.32
CA ASP A 52 4.75 16.24 1.61
C ASP A 52 5.04 15.42 0.36
N LEU A 53 4.60 14.16 0.36
CA LEU A 53 4.82 13.25 -0.75
C LEU A 53 4.15 13.71 -2.05
N ARG A 54 3.17 14.62 -1.98
CA ARG A 54 2.53 15.21 -3.16
C ARG A 54 3.45 16.19 -3.86
N SER A 55 4.36 16.83 -3.12
CA SER A 55 5.31 17.80 -3.67
C SER A 55 6.25 17.11 -4.66
N GLY A 56 6.13 17.49 -5.95
CA GLY A 56 6.90 16.90 -7.04
C GLY A 56 6.47 15.49 -7.49
N ASN A 57 5.37 14.93 -6.94
CA ASN A 57 4.85 13.62 -7.37
C ASN A 57 3.39 13.66 -7.86
N LEU A 58 2.89 14.84 -8.25
CA LEU A 58 1.54 14.98 -8.81
C LEU A 58 1.32 14.12 -10.06
N TRP A 59 2.39 13.85 -10.83
CA TRP A 59 2.39 12.96 -12.00
C TRP A 59 1.92 11.53 -11.69
N LEU A 60 1.96 11.10 -10.42
CA LEU A 60 1.39 9.82 -10.02
C LEU A 60 -0.13 9.79 -10.18
N THR A 61 -0.80 10.91 -9.93
CA THR A 61 -2.26 11.00 -9.96
C THR A 61 -2.75 11.23 -11.38
N ASP A 62 -2.09 12.15 -12.09
CA ASP A 62 -2.42 12.46 -13.48
C ASP A 62 -1.16 12.56 -14.36
N PRO A 63 -0.67 11.43 -14.90
CA PRO A 63 0.54 11.45 -15.70
C PRO A 63 0.38 12.17 -17.06
N PHE A 64 -0.83 12.63 -17.41
CA PHE A 64 -1.12 13.34 -18.66
C PHE A 64 -1.13 14.86 -18.48
N ALA A 65 -1.02 15.36 -17.25
CA ALA A 65 -0.88 16.78 -16.97
C ALA A 65 0.57 17.26 -17.09
N THR A 66 0.74 18.57 -17.30
CA THR A 66 2.05 19.21 -17.35
C THR A 66 2.46 19.68 -15.95
N TYR A 67 3.69 19.34 -15.55
CA TYR A 67 4.24 19.69 -14.24
C TYR A 67 5.52 20.51 -14.39
N HIS A 68 5.63 21.62 -13.65
CA HIS A 68 6.82 22.47 -13.64
C HIS A 68 7.90 22.00 -12.67
N SER A 69 7.56 21.12 -11.73
CA SER A 69 8.49 20.49 -10.82
C SER A 69 8.03 19.06 -10.55
N ASN A 70 8.94 18.11 -10.78
CA ASN A 70 8.73 16.70 -10.49
C ASN A 70 10.01 16.11 -9.87
N ASN A 71 9.87 15.08 -9.05
CA ASN A 71 11.01 14.38 -8.43
C ASN A 71 11.55 13.28 -9.36
N LEU A 72 11.51 13.53 -10.67
CA LEU A 72 11.98 12.60 -11.69
C LEU A 72 13.40 12.97 -12.13
N THR A 73 14.16 11.96 -12.55
CA THR A 73 15.39 12.17 -13.30
C THR A 73 15.05 12.54 -14.75
N ASP A 74 15.95 13.19 -15.47
CA ASP A 74 15.73 13.59 -16.87
C ASP A 74 15.26 12.42 -17.75
N SER A 75 15.83 11.22 -17.54
CA SER A 75 15.42 10.01 -18.27
C SER A 75 14.01 9.54 -17.92
N GLU A 76 13.55 9.71 -16.68
CA GLU A 76 12.19 9.37 -16.28
C GLU A 76 11.19 10.42 -16.78
N GLU A 77 11.57 11.69 -16.76
CA GLU A 77 10.75 12.79 -17.28
C GLU A 77 10.51 12.64 -18.79
N GLU A 78 11.55 12.30 -19.57
CA GLU A 78 11.39 12.00 -20.99
C GLU A 78 10.38 10.85 -21.22
N LYS A 79 10.46 9.78 -20.41
CA LYS A 79 9.52 8.66 -20.50
C LYS A 79 8.11 9.07 -20.11
N LEU A 80 7.97 9.93 -19.11
CA LEU A 80 6.67 10.47 -18.70
C LEU A 80 6.08 11.34 -19.81
N ALA A 81 6.88 12.15 -20.50
CA ALA A 81 6.46 12.96 -21.64
C ALA A 81 5.99 12.11 -22.83
N VAL A 82 6.65 10.97 -23.09
CA VAL A 82 6.18 10.03 -24.11
C VAL A 82 4.87 9.37 -23.69
N LEU A 83 4.74 8.97 -22.42
CA LEU A 83 3.51 8.39 -21.88
C LEU A 83 2.34 9.39 -21.90
N SER A 84 2.59 10.67 -21.61
CA SER A 84 1.55 11.70 -21.58
C SER A 84 0.99 12.02 -22.97
N ALA A 85 1.77 11.75 -24.03
CA ALA A 85 1.34 11.85 -25.41
C ALA A 85 0.59 10.60 -25.92
N ASP A 86 0.57 9.51 -25.16
CA ASP A 86 -0.08 8.26 -25.56
C ASP A 86 -1.59 8.30 -25.27
N THR A 87 -2.35 8.51 -26.35
CA THR A 87 -3.83 8.56 -26.31
C THR A 87 -4.48 7.25 -25.85
N GLY A 88 -3.82 6.10 -26.07
CA GLY A 88 -4.28 4.80 -25.61
C GLY A 88 -4.23 4.74 -24.09
N PHE A 89 -3.07 5.02 -23.49
CA PHE A 89 -2.92 5.08 -22.04
C PHE A 89 -3.84 6.15 -21.41
N GLN A 90 -4.03 7.30 -22.06
CA GLN A 90 -4.94 8.35 -21.59
C GLN A 90 -6.39 7.87 -21.53
N SER A 91 -6.82 7.10 -22.54
CA SER A 91 -8.17 6.54 -22.57
C SER A 91 -8.39 5.55 -21.43
N VAL A 92 -7.42 4.65 -21.19
CA VAL A 92 -7.61 3.61 -20.16
C VAL A 92 -7.45 4.19 -18.75
N HIS A 93 -6.63 5.23 -18.54
CA HIS A 93 -6.48 5.91 -17.25
C HIS A 93 -7.82 6.39 -16.67
N LYS A 94 -8.70 6.95 -17.51
CA LYS A 94 -10.04 7.41 -17.09
C LYS A 94 -10.97 6.28 -16.62
N SER A 95 -10.65 5.04 -16.97
CA SER A 95 -11.49 3.87 -16.69
C SER A 95 -10.97 2.99 -15.54
N MET A 96 -9.82 3.32 -14.95
CA MET A 96 -9.23 2.51 -13.88
C MET A 96 -8.66 3.36 -12.74
N SER A 97 -8.39 2.73 -11.61
CA SER A 97 -7.72 3.40 -10.49
C SER A 97 -6.25 3.73 -10.83
N VAL A 98 -5.69 4.73 -10.14
CA VAL A 98 -4.28 5.13 -10.28
C VAL A 98 -3.32 3.96 -10.09
N THR A 99 -3.54 3.12 -9.08
CA THR A 99 -2.69 1.94 -8.84
C THR A 99 -2.77 0.94 -9.98
N GLN A 100 -3.97 0.64 -10.48
CA GLN A 100 -4.15 -0.26 -11.63
C GLN A 100 -3.49 0.30 -12.89
N PHE A 101 -3.56 1.62 -13.10
CA PHE A 101 -2.90 2.29 -14.21
C PHE A 101 -1.40 2.04 -14.19
N TRP A 102 -0.75 2.30 -13.05
CA TRP A 102 0.68 2.08 -12.93
C TRP A 102 1.06 0.61 -13.06
N VAL A 103 0.22 -0.32 -12.56
CA VAL A 103 0.41 -1.78 -12.80
C VAL A 103 0.34 -2.11 -14.29
N ASN A 104 -0.63 -1.56 -15.03
CA ASN A 104 -0.77 -1.78 -16.46
C ASN A 104 0.40 -1.17 -17.26
N ALA A 105 0.95 -0.04 -16.82
CA ALA A 105 2.08 0.62 -17.45
C ALA A 105 3.42 -0.14 -17.28
N LYS A 106 3.48 -1.21 -16.48
CA LYS A 106 4.72 -1.95 -16.17
C LYS A 106 5.49 -2.43 -17.41
N THR A 107 4.79 -2.93 -18.42
CA THR A 107 5.41 -3.52 -19.62
C THR A 107 6.07 -2.46 -20.48
N SER A 108 5.39 -1.32 -20.69
CA SER A 108 5.88 -0.22 -21.53
C SER A 108 6.81 0.73 -20.79
N TYR A 109 6.59 0.94 -19.49
CA TYR A 109 7.28 1.93 -18.66
C TYR A 109 7.70 1.36 -17.30
N PRO A 110 8.58 0.34 -17.26
CA PRO A 110 8.92 -0.39 -16.03
C PRO A 110 9.53 0.50 -14.93
N LYS A 111 10.36 1.48 -15.30
CA LYS A 111 10.98 2.41 -14.34
C LYS A 111 9.95 3.33 -13.67
N LEU A 112 9.05 3.90 -14.47
CA LEU A 112 7.97 4.76 -13.94
C LEU A 112 7.00 3.95 -13.08
N HIS A 113 6.65 2.73 -13.53
CA HIS A 113 5.86 1.79 -12.74
C HIS A 113 6.49 1.51 -11.37
N GLU A 114 7.77 1.16 -11.33
CA GLU A 114 8.46 0.81 -10.09
C GLU A 114 8.46 2.00 -9.11
N LYS A 115 8.79 3.20 -9.62
CA LYS A 115 8.79 4.42 -8.82
C LYS A 115 7.39 4.79 -8.34
N ALA A 116 6.39 4.68 -9.20
CA ALA A 116 5.01 4.95 -8.86
C ALA A 116 4.49 4.01 -7.78
N LEU A 117 4.73 2.70 -7.91
CA LEU A 117 4.30 1.73 -6.91
C LEU A 117 5.04 1.88 -5.58
N LYS A 118 6.33 2.22 -5.58
CA LYS A 118 7.07 2.53 -4.34
C LYS A 118 6.45 3.69 -3.57
N LEU A 119 5.89 4.67 -4.26
CA LEU A 119 5.23 5.82 -3.63
C LEU A 119 3.75 5.53 -3.30
N LEU A 120 3.03 4.78 -4.14
CA LEU A 120 1.60 4.49 -3.98
C LEU A 120 1.30 3.37 -2.96
N LEU A 121 2.13 2.33 -2.89
CA LEU A 121 1.87 1.18 -2.01
C LEU A 121 1.90 1.53 -0.51
N PRO A 122 2.83 2.35 0.00
CA PRO A 122 2.80 2.80 1.38
C PRO A 122 1.51 3.51 1.78
N PHE A 123 0.83 4.20 0.85
CA PHE A 123 -0.45 4.84 1.15
C PHE A 123 -1.55 3.86 1.53
N SER A 124 -1.48 2.58 1.08
CA SER A 124 -2.44 1.58 1.54
C SER A 124 -2.31 1.37 3.05
N SER A 125 -1.09 1.23 3.58
CA SER A 125 -0.83 1.14 5.02
C SER A 125 -1.12 2.43 5.78
N THR A 126 -0.78 3.63 5.27
CA THR A 126 -1.12 4.89 5.94
C THR A 126 -2.63 5.13 5.97
N CYS A 127 -3.32 4.90 4.86
CA CYS A 127 -4.78 5.00 4.78
C CYS A 127 -5.47 3.97 5.69
N LEU A 128 -4.94 2.74 5.76
CA LEU A 128 -5.39 1.74 6.73
C LEU A 128 -5.12 2.18 8.18
N CYS A 129 -4.00 2.85 8.46
CA CYS A 129 -3.70 3.43 9.78
C CYS A 129 -4.68 4.56 10.13
N ASP A 130 -4.97 5.47 9.21
CA ASP A 130 -5.93 6.55 9.42
C ASP A 130 -7.36 6.01 9.58
N ALA A 131 -7.73 5.00 8.80
CA ALA A 131 -9.02 4.31 8.91
C ALA A 131 -9.14 3.51 10.23
N THR A 132 -8.08 2.81 10.65
CA THR A 132 -8.06 2.13 11.96
C THR A 132 -8.06 3.12 13.11
N PHE A 133 -7.37 4.25 13.00
CA PHE A 133 -7.41 5.32 14.01
C PHE A 133 -8.79 5.99 14.07
N SER A 134 -9.41 6.25 12.93
CA SER A 134 -10.79 6.76 12.86
C SER A 134 -11.80 5.76 13.44
N ALA A 135 -11.64 4.47 13.13
CA ALA A 135 -12.46 3.41 13.71
C ALA A 135 -12.25 3.28 15.22
N LEU A 136 -11.01 3.45 15.71
CA LEU A 136 -10.68 3.40 17.13
C LEU A 136 -11.30 4.58 17.88
N THR A 137 -11.20 5.80 17.34
CA THR A 137 -11.82 6.99 17.92
C THR A 137 -13.35 6.94 17.89
N ALA A 138 -13.94 6.31 16.86
CA ALA A 138 -15.37 6.04 16.80
C ALA A 138 -15.83 4.89 17.74
N SER A 139 -14.93 3.97 18.08
CA SER A 139 -15.25 2.86 18.98
C SER A 139 -15.41 3.35 20.42
N LYS A 140 -16.48 2.92 21.09
CA LYS A 140 -16.66 3.17 22.55
C LYS A 140 -15.78 2.27 23.42
N GLN A 141 -15.00 1.36 22.83
CA GLN A 141 -14.12 0.45 23.54
C GLN A 141 -12.81 1.16 23.92
N ARG A 142 -12.60 1.38 25.22
CA ARG A 142 -11.34 1.95 25.75
C ARG A 142 -10.20 0.95 25.90
N ASP A 143 -10.50 -0.35 25.87
CA ASP A 143 -9.47 -1.38 25.99
C ASP A 143 -8.97 -1.83 24.61
N LEU A 144 -7.72 -1.46 24.32
CA LEU A 144 -7.01 -1.78 23.08
C LEU A 144 -6.90 -3.30 22.85
N ARG A 145 -6.91 -4.13 23.91
CA ARG A 145 -6.84 -5.59 23.81
C ARG A 145 -8.11 -6.21 23.21
N THR A 146 -9.26 -5.56 23.39
CA THR A 146 -10.56 -6.06 22.94
C THR A 146 -11.03 -5.45 21.62
N CYS A 147 -10.42 -4.35 21.20
CA CYS A 147 -10.82 -3.59 20.02
C CYS A 147 -10.37 -4.25 18.69
N GLY A 148 -9.35 -5.13 18.74
CA GLY A 148 -8.75 -5.74 17.54
C GLY A 148 -9.73 -6.40 16.56
N PRO A 149 -10.71 -7.22 16.99
CA PRO A 149 -11.73 -7.79 16.10
C PRO A 149 -12.65 -6.73 15.50
N THR A 150 -13.10 -5.77 16.31
CA THR A 150 -13.99 -4.66 15.89
C THR A 150 -13.32 -3.77 14.85
N LEU A 151 -12.05 -3.39 15.08
CA LEU A 151 -11.27 -2.59 14.13
C LEU A 151 -11.00 -3.34 12.84
N ARG A 152 -10.66 -4.63 12.93
CA ARG A 152 -10.48 -5.48 11.73
C ARG A 152 -11.75 -5.53 10.88
N LEU A 153 -12.91 -5.63 11.52
CA LEU A 153 -14.20 -5.58 10.82
C LEU A 153 -14.50 -4.20 10.23
N ALA A 154 -14.15 -3.12 10.94
CA ALA A 154 -14.40 -1.74 10.49
C ALA A 154 -13.53 -1.33 9.29
N VAL A 155 -12.35 -1.93 9.14
CA VAL A 155 -11.38 -1.54 8.11
C VAL A 155 -11.26 -2.56 6.97
N THR A 156 -11.80 -3.77 7.15
CA THR A 156 -11.84 -4.75 6.06
C THR A 156 -12.87 -4.39 5.00
N SER A 157 -12.54 -4.65 3.74
CA SER A 157 -13.48 -4.63 2.62
C SER A 157 -14.28 -5.94 2.50
N LEU A 158 -14.02 -6.92 3.37
CA LEU A 158 -14.73 -8.20 3.39
C LEU A 158 -16.16 -8.02 3.93
N VAL A 159 -17.15 -8.54 3.21
CA VAL A 159 -18.53 -8.58 3.69
C VAL A 159 -18.66 -9.66 4.78
N PRO A 160 -19.01 -9.30 6.02
CA PRO A 160 -19.15 -10.28 7.09
C PRO A 160 -20.32 -11.23 6.81
N ARG A 161 -20.08 -12.54 6.97
CA ARG A 161 -21.07 -13.61 6.75
C ARG A 161 -22.04 -13.75 7.92
N ILE A 162 -22.72 -12.65 8.29
CA ILE A 162 -23.55 -12.55 9.50
C ILE A 162 -24.66 -13.60 9.48
N GLU A 163 -25.30 -13.84 8.34
CA GLU A 163 -26.38 -14.82 8.20
C GLU A 163 -25.93 -16.26 8.50
N LYS A 164 -24.70 -16.61 8.13
CA LYS A 164 -24.14 -17.93 8.40
C LYS A 164 -23.84 -18.10 9.89
N LEU A 165 -23.24 -17.07 10.50
CA LEU A 165 -22.91 -17.07 11.93
C LEU A 165 -24.15 -17.07 12.82
N ALA A 166 -25.23 -16.40 12.40
CA ALA A 166 -26.49 -16.39 13.13
C ALA A 166 -27.15 -17.77 13.18
N LYS A 167 -27.05 -18.55 12.10
CA LYS A 167 -27.59 -19.92 11.99
C LYS A 167 -26.78 -20.97 12.75
N GLU A 168 -25.47 -20.77 12.93
CA GLU A 168 -24.60 -21.68 13.69
C GLU A 168 -24.66 -21.46 15.22
N LYS A 169 -25.40 -20.42 15.67
CA LYS A 169 -25.57 -20.08 17.09
C LYS A 169 -26.89 -20.61 17.68
N GLU A 170 -27.78 -21.16 16.86
CA GLU A 170 -28.93 -21.96 17.29
C GLU A 170 -28.52 -23.42 17.53
#